data_AF-A0A6B3F083-F1
#
_entry.id   AF-A0A6B3F083-F1
#
_cell.length_a   1.000
_cell.length_b   1.000
_cell.length_c   1.000
_cell.angle_alpha   90.00
_cell.angle_beta   90.00
_cell.angle_gamma   90.00
#
_symmetry.space_group_name_H-M   'P 1'
#
loop_
_entity.id
_entity.type
_entity.pdbx_description
1 polymer ?
#
loop_
_entity_poly.entity_id
_entity_poly.type
_entity_poly.pdbx_seq_one_letter_code
_entity_poly.pdbx_strand_id
1 'polypeptide(L)'
;MSRSLRAEAALADSPAETLPQPYAYRRHEAVEPDWRRFPGWRDVTEQEWRDPQWQRSHCVKGVRQLRAVAGPGLDDAFYDDVEADQRDHATMSILLPPHVLNTIAPHTEVETAAWYEDPVRRYMLPVASDRHPLWPSHPLASRDSLHEAEMWAVEGLTHRYPTKVLAELVSTCPQYCGHCTRMDLVGTSTPQITKYRFVMRPVDRLDRMIDYLRATPTVRDVVVSGGDVANVPWPRLASFVGRLLEIDSIRDIRLASKGLIGLPQHWLAPQVLDGVAKLSADARARGVSLALHTHANAAQQVTPLVAEASRALLDAGLRDIRNQGVLLDGVNGTTEGLLDLCFALLDSAGVMPYYFYLCDMIPGAEHWRLPLARAQELQRSLMGYLPGFATPRLVCDVPYVGKRWVDQVDGYDRERGISSWTKNYRTTVDHDDPAALDRVHHYYDPVHTLPQQGREWWTSAQALIGGKS
;
A
#
# COMPACT_ATOMS: atom_id res chain seq x y z
N MET A 1 -52.49 -20.34 53.78
CA MET A 1 -52.53 -21.12 52.52
C MET A 1 -52.48 -20.16 51.34
N SER A 2 -51.33 -20.01 50.70
CA SER A 2 -51.22 -19.57 49.29
C SER A 2 -49.76 -19.80 48.89
N ARG A 3 -49.49 -20.99 48.35
CA ARG A 3 -48.20 -21.32 47.73
C ARG A 3 -48.21 -20.68 46.34
N SER A 4 -47.40 -19.65 46.15
CA SER A 4 -47.08 -19.07 44.86
C SER A 4 -46.30 -20.09 44.02
N LEU A 5 -46.97 -20.76 43.09
CA LEU A 5 -46.34 -21.52 42.01
C LEU A 5 -45.78 -20.53 40.97
N ARG A 6 -44.50 -20.17 41.09
CA ARG A 6 -43.73 -19.68 39.94
C ARG A 6 -43.31 -20.90 39.15
N ALA A 7 -43.88 -21.07 37.97
CA ALA A 7 -43.38 -22.00 36.98
C ALA A 7 -42.03 -21.45 36.47
N GLU A 8 -40.93 -22.05 36.94
CA GLU A 8 -39.64 -21.96 36.26
C GLU A 8 -39.78 -22.73 34.95
N ALA A 9 -39.99 -22.00 33.85
CA ALA A 9 -39.79 -22.55 32.53
C ALA A 9 -38.27 -22.77 32.38
N ALA A 10 -37.82 -23.99 32.67
CA ALA A 10 -36.52 -24.47 32.26
C ALA A 10 -36.46 -24.38 30.73
N LEU A 11 -35.76 -23.38 30.21
CA LEU A 11 -35.30 -23.38 28.83
C LEU A 11 -34.38 -24.61 28.70
N ALA A 12 -34.92 -25.65 28.07
CA ALA A 12 -34.17 -26.84 27.72
C ALA A 12 -33.01 -26.40 26.82
N ASP A 13 -31.80 -26.41 27.38
CA ASP A 13 -30.56 -26.16 26.69
C ASP A 13 -30.24 -27.40 25.84
N SER A 14 -30.97 -27.56 24.73
CA SER A 14 -30.46 -28.35 23.63
C SER A 14 -29.42 -27.48 22.93
N PRO A 15 -28.17 -27.93 22.76
CA PRO A 15 -27.23 -27.23 21.90
C PRO A 15 -27.80 -27.29 20.49
N ALA A 16 -28.55 -26.26 20.11
CA ALA A 16 -28.87 -26.03 18.71
C ALA A 16 -27.52 -25.94 18.01
N GLU A 17 -27.28 -26.83 17.05
CA GLU A 17 -26.13 -26.72 16.14
C GLU A 17 -26.20 -25.32 15.53
N THR A 18 -25.39 -24.42 16.07
CA THR A 18 -25.31 -23.04 15.59
C THR A 18 -24.64 -23.10 14.24
N LEU A 19 -25.33 -22.64 13.21
CA LEU A 19 -24.74 -22.54 11.87
C LEU A 19 -23.47 -21.69 11.95
N PRO A 20 -22.36 -22.15 11.35
CA PRO A 20 -21.10 -21.42 11.42
C PRO A 20 -21.24 -20.05 10.74
N GLN A 21 -20.69 -19.02 11.37
CA GLN A 21 -20.55 -17.70 10.75
C GLN A 21 -19.53 -17.78 9.59
N PRO A 22 -19.76 -17.10 8.45
CA PRO A 22 -18.81 -17.08 7.34
C PRO A 22 -17.41 -16.59 7.74
N TYR A 23 -17.35 -15.61 8.63
CA TYR A 23 -16.13 -15.16 9.28
C TYR A 23 -16.33 -15.16 10.80
N ALA A 24 -15.36 -15.71 11.53
CA ALA A 24 -15.37 -15.75 12.99
C ALA A 24 -14.23 -14.90 13.53
N TYR A 25 -14.56 -13.69 13.99
CA TYR A 25 -13.58 -12.81 14.63
C TYR A 25 -12.90 -13.53 15.81
N ARG A 26 -11.58 -13.48 15.81
CA ARG A 26 -10.76 -13.89 16.94
C ARG A 26 -9.75 -12.78 17.20
N ARG A 27 -9.73 -12.29 18.44
CA ARG A 27 -8.66 -11.39 18.85
C ARG A 27 -7.37 -12.21 18.94
N HIS A 28 -6.42 -11.88 18.08
CA HIS A 28 -5.07 -12.45 18.14
C HIS A 28 -4.17 -11.51 18.93
N GLU A 29 -3.45 -12.05 19.91
CA GLU A 29 -2.38 -11.29 20.55
C GLU A 29 -1.23 -11.14 19.55
N ALA A 30 -0.84 -9.89 19.28
CA ALA A 30 0.30 -9.62 18.42
C ALA A 30 1.58 -10.05 19.15
N VAL A 31 2.37 -10.92 18.54
CA VAL A 31 3.67 -11.37 19.03
C VAL A 31 4.74 -10.89 18.06
N GLU A 32 5.82 -10.31 18.57
CA GLU A 32 6.93 -9.88 17.73
C GLU A 32 7.62 -11.14 17.20
N PRO A 33 7.75 -11.32 15.88
CA PRO A 33 8.42 -12.49 15.34
C PRO A 33 9.87 -12.54 15.83
N ASP A 34 10.35 -13.71 16.21
CA ASP A 34 11.74 -13.85 16.66
C ASP A 34 12.69 -13.72 15.46
N TRP A 35 13.42 -12.61 15.38
CA TRP A 35 14.40 -12.38 14.32
C TRP A 35 15.59 -13.34 14.39
N ARG A 36 15.85 -13.97 15.54
CA ARG A 36 16.98 -14.88 15.74
C ARG A 36 16.76 -16.26 15.11
N ARG A 37 15.54 -16.55 14.63
CA ARG A 37 15.26 -17.73 13.78
C ARG A 37 16.07 -17.69 12.48
N PHE A 38 16.45 -16.50 12.01
CA PHE A 38 17.38 -16.35 10.91
C PHE A 38 18.80 -16.65 11.38
N PRO A 39 19.50 -17.64 10.79
CA PRO A 39 20.87 -17.96 11.18
C PRO A 39 21.82 -16.76 11.15
N GLY A 40 21.70 -15.87 10.16
CA GLY A 40 22.53 -14.68 10.05
C GLY A 40 22.22 -13.56 11.05
N TRP A 41 21.13 -13.68 11.82
CA TRP A 41 20.74 -12.72 12.87
C TRP A 41 20.64 -13.34 14.27
N ARG A 42 21.17 -14.56 14.46
CA ARG A 42 21.11 -15.29 15.73
C ARG A 42 21.67 -14.49 16.92
N ASP A 43 22.74 -13.74 16.67
CA ASP A 43 23.45 -12.97 17.69
C ASP A 43 23.01 -11.48 17.75
N VAL A 44 22.02 -11.09 16.92
CA VAL A 44 21.52 -9.71 16.91
C VAL A 44 20.77 -9.42 18.21
N THR A 45 21.24 -8.38 18.88
CA THR A 45 20.65 -7.90 20.14
C THR A 45 19.34 -7.16 19.89
N GLU A 46 18.49 -7.05 20.91
CA GLU A 46 17.29 -6.20 20.81
C GLU A 46 17.65 -4.73 20.57
N GLN A 47 18.77 -4.25 21.14
CA GLN A 47 19.24 -2.89 20.92
C GLN A 47 19.56 -2.61 19.44
N GLU A 48 20.26 -3.54 18.79
CA GLU A 48 20.53 -3.46 17.35
C GLU A 48 19.23 -3.58 16.54
N TRP A 49 18.35 -4.51 16.90
CA TRP A 49 17.06 -4.68 16.22
C TRP A 49 16.19 -3.41 16.27
N ARG A 50 16.24 -2.70 17.40
CA ARG A 50 15.52 -1.44 17.62
C ARG A 50 16.24 -0.20 17.05
N ASP A 51 17.46 -0.33 16.55
CA ASP A 51 18.18 0.77 15.90
C ASP A 51 17.75 0.93 14.43
N PRO A 52 17.14 2.07 14.04
CA PRO A 52 16.77 2.30 12.65
C PRO A 52 17.96 2.37 11.69
N GLN A 53 19.17 2.71 12.15
CA GLN A 53 20.36 2.70 11.30
C GLN A 53 20.87 1.28 11.06
N TRP A 54 20.84 0.43 12.09
CA TRP A 54 21.13 -1.00 11.93
C TRP A 54 20.18 -1.65 10.91
N GLN A 55 18.88 -1.40 11.02
CA GLN A 55 17.89 -1.90 10.07
C GLN A 55 18.21 -1.48 8.62
N ARG A 56 18.63 -0.22 8.41
CA ARG A 56 18.98 0.30 7.08
C ARG A 56 20.28 -0.29 6.52
N SER A 57 21.29 -0.49 7.37
CA SER A 57 22.58 -1.02 6.95
C SER A 57 22.53 -2.52 6.64
N HIS A 58 21.56 -3.24 7.22
CA HIS A 58 21.37 -4.69 7.05
C HIS A 58 20.22 -5.06 6.11
N CYS A 59 19.72 -4.12 5.29
CA CYS A 59 18.75 -4.47 4.25
C CYS A 59 19.31 -5.51 3.28
N VAL A 60 18.49 -6.52 2.97
CA VAL A 60 18.75 -7.48 1.89
C VAL A 60 18.46 -6.80 0.55
N LYS A 61 19.43 -6.83 -0.38
CA LYS A 61 19.37 -6.20 -1.71
C LYS A 61 19.58 -7.19 -2.86
N GLY A 62 19.69 -8.49 -2.56
CA GLY A 62 19.95 -9.53 -3.54
C GLY A 62 20.15 -10.89 -2.87
N VAL A 63 20.19 -11.96 -3.68
CA VAL A 63 20.19 -13.34 -3.17
C VAL A 63 21.41 -13.70 -2.33
N ARG A 64 22.59 -13.12 -2.61
CA ARG A 64 23.79 -13.35 -1.79
C ARG A 64 23.57 -12.93 -0.34
N GLN A 65 22.95 -11.75 -0.13
CA GLN A 65 22.64 -11.25 1.20
C GLN A 65 21.49 -12.03 1.83
N LEU A 66 20.48 -12.40 1.03
CA LEU A 66 19.39 -13.25 1.52
C LEU A 66 19.91 -14.59 2.02
N ARG A 67 20.81 -15.24 1.28
CA ARG A 67 21.46 -16.50 1.65
C ARG A 67 22.30 -16.38 2.91
N ALA A 68 23.02 -15.27 3.08
CA ALA A 68 23.78 -15.02 4.30
C ALA A 68 22.87 -14.92 5.55
N VAL A 69 21.65 -14.40 5.39
CA VAL A 69 20.68 -14.25 6.50
C VAL A 69 19.90 -15.53 6.75
N ALA A 70 19.34 -16.13 5.70
CA ALA A 70 18.51 -17.34 5.76
C ALA A 70 19.30 -18.62 6.06
N GLY A 71 20.60 -18.65 5.78
CA GLY A 71 21.44 -19.83 5.97
C GLY A 71 20.95 -21.01 5.12
N PRO A 72 20.91 -22.25 5.67
CA PRO A 72 20.49 -23.43 4.92
C PRO A 72 18.96 -23.60 4.83
N GLY A 73 18.16 -22.66 5.37
CA GLY A 73 16.70 -22.81 5.46
C GLY A 73 15.94 -22.65 4.14
N LEU A 74 16.57 -22.11 3.10
CA LEU A 74 15.98 -21.98 1.77
C LEU A 74 16.82 -22.78 0.77
N ASP A 75 16.15 -23.51 -0.11
CA ASP A 75 16.79 -24.34 -1.13
C ASP A 75 17.35 -23.48 -2.27
N ASP A 76 18.34 -24.02 -2.99
CA ASP A 76 18.96 -23.35 -4.15
C ASP A 76 17.91 -22.94 -5.21
N ALA A 77 16.90 -23.79 -5.43
CA ALA A 77 15.81 -23.50 -6.36
C ALA A 77 15.03 -22.22 -6.00
N PHE A 78 14.87 -21.88 -4.72
CA PHE A 78 14.21 -20.63 -4.31
C PHE A 78 15.05 -19.41 -4.70
N TYR A 79 16.37 -19.48 -4.50
CA TYR A 79 17.26 -18.39 -4.89
C TYR A 79 17.30 -18.21 -6.41
N ASP A 80 17.35 -19.30 -7.17
CA ASP A 80 17.30 -19.27 -8.63
C ASP A 80 16.00 -18.62 -9.14
N ASP A 81 14.88 -18.89 -8.45
CA ASP A 81 13.56 -18.34 -8.78
C ASP A 81 13.48 -16.82 -8.49
N VAL A 82 14.07 -16.36 -7.38
CA VAL A 82 14.23 -14.92 -7.09
C VAL A 82 15.11 -14.24 -8.14
N GLU A 83 16.24 -14.85 -8.52
CA GLU A 83 17.12 -14.28 -9.54
C GLU A 83 16.47 -14.24 -10.92
N ALA A 84 15.71 -15.27 -11.29
CA ALA A 84 14.93 -15.30 -12.52
C ALA A 84 13.91 -14.16 -12.55
N ASP A 85 13.19 -13.92 -11.45
CA ASP A 85 12.26 -12.78 -11.36
C ASP A 85 12.97 -11.44 -11.58
N GLN A 86 14.07 -11.22 -10.87
CA GLN A 86 14.83 -9.96 -10.95
C GLN A 86 15.42 -9.72 -12.35
N ARG A 87 15.80 -10.79 -13.04
CA ARG A 87 16.35 -10.71 -14.39
C ARG A 87 15.26 -10.45 -15.43
N ASP A 88 14.15 -11.18 -15.35
CA ASP A 88 13.22 -11.32 -16.48
C ASP A 88 11.90 -10.53 -16.30
N HIS A 89 11.51 -10.16 -15.08
CA HIS A 89 10.17 -9.62 -14.80
C HIS A 89 10.13 -8.39 -13.90
N ALA A 90 11.05 -8.27 -12.94
CA ALA A 90 10.94 -7.27 -11.88
C ALA A 90 11.17 -5.83 -12.38
N THR A 91 10.23 -4.96 -12.03
CA THR A 91 10.33 -3.50 -12.24
C THR A 91 10.95 -2.76 -11.04
N MET A 92 11.11 -3.47 -9.93
CA MET A 92 11.66 -2.97 -8.67
C MET A 92 12.83 -3.85 -8.23
N SER A 93 13.95 -3.22 -7.87
CA SER A 93 15.09 -3.90 -7.25
C SER A 93 14.72 -4.43 -5.86
N ILE A 94 15.38 -5.49 -5.40
CA ILE A 94 15.22 -5.98 -4.02
C ILE A 94 15.74 -4.93 -3.03
N LEU A 95 14.92 -4.58 -2.05
CA LEU A 95 15.33 -3.84 -0.84
C LEU A 95 14.38 -4.22 0.30
N LEU A 96 14.87 -5.04 1.22
CA LEU A 96 14.10 -5.57 2.33
C LEU A 96 14.82 -5.25 3.65
N PRO A 97 14.29 -4.33 4.47
CA PRO A 97 14.74 -4.17 5.85
C PRO A 97 14.62 -5.48 6.64
N PRO A 98 15.51 -5.73 7.62
CA PRO A 98 15.39 -6.89 8.49
C PRO A 98 13.99 -7.07 9.09
N HIS A 99 13.37 -5.97 9.54
CA HIS A 99 12.01 -5.98 10.06
C HIS A 99 10.98 -6.55 9.07
N VAL A 100 11.03 -6.15 7.79
CA VAL A 100 10.13 -6.70 6.76
C VAL A 100 10.39 -8.18 6.53
N LEU A 101 11.66 -8.57 6.39
CA LEU A 101 12.02 -9.97 6.17
C LEU A 101 11.53 -10.85 7.33
N ASN A 102 11.58 -10.33 8.55
CA ASN A 102 11.13 -11.06 9.73
C ASN A 102 9.62 -11.32 9.78
N THR A 103 8.83 -10.57 9.00
CA THR A 103 7.39 -10.79 8.84
C THR A 103 7.04 -11.85 7.78
N ILE A 104 8.01 -12.43 7.08
CA ILE A 104 7.80 -13.53 6.13
C ILE A 104 7.81 -14.86 6.86
N ALA A 105 6.72 -15.63 6.79
CA ALA A 105 6.53 -16.88 7.51
C ALA A 105 6.97 -16.76 8.99
N PRO A 106 6.37 -15.83 9.77
CA PRO A 106 6.89 -15.42 11.07
C PRO A 106 6.73 -16.48 12.18
N HIS A 107 5.93 -17.52 11.94
CA HIS A 107 5.61 -18.56 12.93
C HIS A 107 6.33 -19.88 12.67
N THR A 108 7.28 -19.91 11.73
CA THR A 108 8.08 -21.09 11.41
C THR A 108 9.56 -20.74 11.40
N GLU A 109 10.40 -21.76 11.53
CA GLU A 109 11.79 -21.65 11.10
C GLU A 109 11.86 -21.26 9.62
N VAL A 110 13.02 -20.78 9.18
CA VAL A 110 13.23 -20.46 7.77
C VAL A 110 13.15 -21.75 6.95
N GLU A 111 12.07 -21.87 6.17
CA GLU A 111 11.77 -23.04 5.36
C GLU A 111 11.19 -22.62 4.00
N THR A 112 11.70 -23.21 2.92
CA THR A 112 11.31 -22.93 1.53
C THR A 112 9.80 -22.99 1.31
N ALA A 113 9.13 -24.05 1.77
CA ALA A 113 7.71 -24.26 1.51
C ALA A 113 6.84 -23.14 2.12
N ALA A 114 7.09 -22.82 3.40
CA ALA A 114 6.40 -21.74 4.10
C ALA A 114 6.64 -20.37 3.43
N TRP A 115 7.82 -20.13 2.88
CA TRP A 115 8.15 -18.89 2.18
C TRP A 115 7.44 -18.75 0.83
N TYR A 116 7.28 -19.82 0.06
CA TYR A 116 6.51 -19.77 -1.18
C TYR A 116 5.03 -19.40 -0.91
N GLU A 117 4.45 -19.93 0.16
CA GLU A 117 3.06 -19.67 0.56
C GLU A 117 2.84 -18.31 1.25
N ASP A 118 3.91 -17.65 1.69
CA ASP A 118 3.80 -16.45 2.53
C ASP A 118 3.28 -15.22 1.76
N PRO A 119 2.23 -14.53 2.28
CA PRO A 119 1.61 -13.39 1.61
C PRO A 119 2.48 -12.13 1.61
N VAL A 120 3.42 -11.96 2.55
CA VAL A 120 4.32 -10.80 2.56
C VAL A 120 5.43 -10.97 1.53
N ARG A 121 6.05 -12.16 1.51
CA ARG A 121 7.00 -12.61 0.49
C ARG A 121 6.38 -12.42 -0.90
N ARG A 122 5.12 -12.85 -1.04
CA ARG A 122 4.07 -12.32 -1.93
C ARG A 122 4.50 -11.26 -2.94
N TYR A 123 4.65 -10.09 -2.34
CA TYR A 123 4.76 -8.82 -3.02
C TYR A 123 6.01 -8.04 -2.61
N MET A 124 6.69 -8.43 -1.52
CA MET A 124 7.95 -7.82 -1.10
C MET A 124 9.16 -8.50 -1.72
N LEU A 125 9.08 -9.81 -1.98
CA LEU A 125 10.12 -10.62 -2.63
C LEU A 125 9.47 -11.55 -3.68
N PRO A 126 9.02 -11.01 -4.82
CA PRO A 126 8.40 -11.82 -5.86
C PRO A 126 9.40 -12.85 -6.42
N VAL A 127 8.89 -14.00 -6.81
CA VAL A 127 9.65 -15.06 -7.50
C VAL A 127 9.07 -15.29 -8.90
N ALA A 128 9.84 -15.84 -9.84
CA ALA A 128 9.38 -15.98 -11.22
C ALA A 128 8.19 -16.95 -11.30
N SER A 129 8.14 -17.96 -10.43
CA SER A 129 7.01 -18.89 -10.32
C SER A 129 5.69 -18.23 -9.86
N ASP A 130 5.70 -17.03 -9.26
CA ASP A 130 4.47 -16.28 -8.97
C ASP A 130 3.84 -15.70 -10.24
N ARG A 131 4.64 -15.48 -11.30
CA ARG A 131 4.21 -14.72 -12.48
C ARG A 131 3.26 -15.55 -13.34
N HIS A 132 2.23 -14.90 -13.88
CA HIS A 132 1.36 -15.56 -14.85
C HIS A 132 2.13 -15.83 -16.16
N PRO A 133 2.25 -17.09 -16.61
CA PRO A 133 3.20 -17.46 -17.67
C PRO A 133 2.85 -16.87 -19.04
N LEU A 134 1.56 -16.62 -19.30
CA LEU A 134 1.08 -16.08 -20.58
C LEU A 134 0.76 -14.58 -20.54
N TRP A 135 0.52 -14.06 -19.33
CA TRP A 135 -0.01 -12.70 -19.13
C TRP A 135 0.73 -12.05 -17.96
N PRO A 136 2.07 -11.91 -18.02
CA PRO A 136 2.80 -11.24 -16.94
C PRO A 136 2.42 -9.75 -16.84
N SER A 137 1.91 -9.17 -17.93
CA SER A 137 1.34 -7.81 -17.99
C SER A 137 0.08 -7.81 -18.83
N HIS A 138 -0.87 -6.93 -18.48
CA HIS A 138 -1.99 -6.60 -19.36
C HIS A 138 -1.49 -5.95 -20.67
N PRO A 139 -2.12 -6.17 -21.85
CA PRO A 139 -1.73 -5.56 -23.13
C PRO A 139 -1.69 -4.03 -23.14
N LEU A 140 -2.41 -3.40 -22.21
CA LEU A 140 -2.49 -1.94 -22.05
C LEU A 140 -1.72 -1.42 -20.83
N ALA A 141 -0.92 -2.25 -20.16
CA ALA A 141 -0.12 -1.82 -19.03
C ALA A 141 0.89 -0.74 -19.43
N SER A 142 1.03 0.27 -18.57
CA SER A 142 1.98 1.36 -18.79
C SER A 142 2.77 1.64 -17.51
N ARG A 143 3.95 2.24 -17.68
CA ARG A 143 4.89 2.52 -16.58
C ARG A 143 4.41 3.66 -15.68
N ASP A 144 3.76 4.66 -16.26
CA ASP A 144 3.02 5.71 -15.54
C ASP A 144 1.52 5.42 -15.74
N SER A 145 1.03 4.40 -15.05
CA SER A 145 -0.35 3.89 -15.21
C SER A 145 -1.42 4.92 -14.84
N LEU A 146 -1.07 5.95 -14.07
CA LEU A 146 -1.99 6.98 -13.59
C LEU A 146 -1.75 8.35 -14.24
N HIS A 147 -0.76 8.47 -15.13
CA HIS A 147 -0.32 9.71 -15.77
C HIS A 147 0.06 10.80 -14.74
N GLU A 148 0.76 10.42 -13.65
CA GLU A 148 1.14 11.35 -12.59
C GLU A 148 2.15 12.39 -13.07
N ALA A 149 3.07 12.02 -13.96
CA ALA A 149 4.12 12.91 -14.45
C ALA A 149 3.55 14.01 -15.39
N GLU A 150 2.56 13.67 -16.21
CA GLU A 150 1.86 14.63 -17.09
C GLU A 150 1.08 15.68 -16.29
N MET A 151 0.75 15.38 -15.03
CA MET A 151 -0.01 16.24 -14.11
C MET A 151 0.88 16.99 -13.11
N TRP A 152 2.21 17.01 -13.33
CA TRP A 152 3.14 17.80 -12.51
C TRP A 152 3.00 19.30 -12.80
N ALA A 153 2.56 20.05 -11.79
CA ALA A 153 2.61 21.52 -11.81
C ALA A 153 4.02 22.07 -11.54
N VAL A 154 4.78 21.32 -10.75
CA VAL A 154 6.22 21.44 -10.49
C VAL A 154 6.78 20.02 -10.48
N GLU A 155 8.06 19.80 -10.80
CA GLU A 155 8.66 18.46 -10.75
C GLU A 155 8.42 17.78 -9.38
N GLY A 156 7.71 16.65 -9.39
CA GLY A 156 7.29 15.92 -8.19
C GLY A 156 6.11 16.54 -7.42
N LEU A 157 5.38 17.50 -7.99
CA LEU A 157 4.16 18.07 -7.43
C LEU A 157 2.98 17.83 -8.37
N THR A 158 2.30 16.71 -8.18
CA THR A 158 1.13 16.33 -8.97
C THR A 158 -0.10 17.09 -8.49
N HIS A 159 -0.70 17.89 -9.37
CA HIS A 159 -1.97 18.60 -9.10
C HIS A 159 -3.09 18.05 -9.99
N ARG A 160 -3.54 16.84 -9.64
CA ARG A 160 -4.60 16.12 -10.36
C ARG A 160 -6.01 16.54 -9.97
N TYR A 161 -6.23 16.84 -8.69
CA TYR A 161 -7.57 17.10 -8.14
C TYR A 161 -7.73 18.58 -7.79
N PRO A 162 -8.93 19.18 -7.89
CA PRO A 162 -9.11 20.63 -7.75
C PRO A 162 -8.59 21.26 -6.45
N THR A 163 -8.58 20.48 -5.36
CA THR A 163 -8.33 20.99 -4.00
C THR A 163 -7.16 20.31 -3.30
N LYS A 164 -6.47 19.38 -3.97
CA LYS A 164 -5.42 18.58 -3.34
C LYS A 164 -4.29 18.23 -4.28
N VAL A 165 -3.10 18.16 -3.71
CA VAL A 165 -1.85 17.83 -4.42
C VAL A 165 -1.11 16.67 -3.76
N LEU A 166 -0.21 16.06 -4.53
CA LEU A 166 0.80 15.12 -4.05
C LEU A 166 2.18 15.75 -4.22
N ALA A 167 2.94 15.86 -3.14
CA ALA A 167 4.30 16.38 -3.10
C ALA A 167 5.31 15.25 -2.85
N GLU A 168 6.06 14.88 -3.87
CA GLU A 168 7.05 13.80 -3.85
C GLU A 168 8.44 14.33 -3.46
N LEU A 169 8.83 14.16 -2.20
CA LEU A 169 10.04 14.78 -1.68
C LEU A 169 11.33 14.04 -2.10
N VAL A 170 11.25 12.72 -2.28
CA VAL A 170 12.36 11.82 -2.62
C VAL A 170 11.88 10.69 -3.52
N SER A 171 12.75 10.08 -4.33
CA SER A 171 12.43 8.95 -5.21
C SER A 171 12.91 7.61 -4.66
N THR A 172 13.01 7.48 -3.34
CA THR A 172 13.57 6.30 -2.67
C THR A 172 12.75 5.92 -1.46
N CYS A 173 12.72 4.63 -1.15
CA CYS A 173 12.02 4.05 0.00
C CYS A 173 13.02 3.32 0.90
N PRO A 174 12.68 3.04 2.17
CA PRO A 174 13.46 2.12 3.00
C PRO A 174 13.29 0.65 2.55
N GLN A 175 12.26 0.36 1.76
CA GLN A 175 11.91 -0.96 1.23
C GLN A 175 11.27 -0.82 -0.17
N TYR A 176 11.37 -1.82 -1.03
CA TYR A 176 10.69 -1.79 -2.33
C TYR A 176 9.61 -2.87 -2.43
N CYS A 177 8.39 -2.46 -2.81
CA CYS A 177 7.26 -3.35 -3.06
C CYS A 177 7.25 -3.70 -4.55
N GLY A 178 7.05 -4.98 -4.90
CA GLY A 178 6.95 -5.43 -6.29
C GLY A 178 5.78 -4.81 -7.07
N HIS A 179 4.72 -4.38 -6.37
CA HIS A 179 3.54 -3.72 -6.95
C HIS A 179 3.61 -2.18 -6.91
N CYS A 180 4.81 -1.58 -6.83
CA CYS A 180 4.94 -0.13 -6.71
C CYS A 180 4.37 0.61 -7.93
N THR A 181 3.27 1.35 -7.77
CA THR A 181 2.66 2.17 -8.85
C THR A 181 3.66 3.14 -9.47
N ARG A 182 4.55 3.71 -8.64
CA ARG A 182 5.61 4.66 -9.08
C ARG A 182 6.91 3.96 -9.46
N MET A 183 6.82 2.75 -10.00
CA MET A 183 7.99 1.97 -10.40
C MET A 183 8.87 2.69 -11.43
N ASP A 184 8.32 3.66 -12.16
CA ASP A 184 9.06 4.43 -13.16
C ASP A 184 10.04 5.44 -12.53
N LEU A 185 9.75 5.94 -11.33
CA LEU A 185 10.53 6.96 -10.63
C LEU A 185 11.23 6.42 -9.38
N VAL A 186 10.57 5.54 -8.61
CA VAL A 186 11.01 5.12 -7.28
C VAL A 186 12.04 3.98 -7.35
N GLY A 187 13.21 4.22 -6.76
CA GLY A 187 14.25 3.22 -6.55
C GLY A 187 15.39 3.25 -7.58
N THR A 188 16.14 2.16 -7.68
CA THR A 188 17.23 1.99 -8.66
C THR A 188 16.75 1.20 -9.87
N SER A 189 17.28 1.52 -11.06
CA SER A 189 16.95 0.80 -12.29
C SER A 189 17.16 -0.71 -12.16
N THR A 190 16.26 -1.48 -12.79
CA THR A 190 16.38 -2.94 -12.95
C THR A 190 16.76 -3.27 -14.39
N PRO A 191 17.10 -4.53 -14.72
CA PRO A 191 17.31 -4.95 -16.11
C PRO A 191 16.10 -4.64 -17.02
N GLN A 192 14.89 -4.70 -16.46
CA GLN A 192 13.64 -4.45 -17.20
C GLN A 192 13.33 -2.96 -17.36
N ILE A 193 13.71 -2.12 -16.38
CA ILE A 193 13.22 -0.74 -16.27
C ILE A 193 14.36 0.20 -15.87
N THR A 194 14.70 1.12 -16.79
CA THR A 194 15.48 2.32 -16.44
C THR A 194 14.59 3.35 -15.77
N LYS A 195 14.87 3.71 -14.52
CA LYS A 195 14.04 4.65 -13.76
C LYS A 195 14.36 6.11 -14.06
N TYR A 196 13.33 6.95 -14.08
CA TYR A 196 13.44 8.40 -14.11
C TYR A 196 14.01 8.93 -12.80
N ARG A 197 14.47 10.18 -12.84
CA ARG A 197 15.01 10.89 -11.69
C ARG A 197 14.52 12.32 -11.71
N PHE A 198 14.37 12.90 -10.52
CA PHE A 198 14.23 14.34 -10.38
C PHE A 198 15.47 15.03 -10.97
N VAL A 199 15.26 15.97 -11.89
CA VAL A 199 16.30 16.72 -12.58
C VAL A 199 16.66 17.96 -11.78
N MET A 200 15.70 18.59 -11.11
CA MET A 200 15.94 19.79 -10.31
C MET A 200 16.67 19.46 -9.01
N ARG A 201 17.51 20.41 -8.56
CA ARG A 201 18.13 20.30 -7.23
C ARG A 201 17.03 20.25 -6.15
N PRO A 202 17.17 19.41 -5.11
CA PRO A 202 16.12 19.22 -4.13
C PRO A 202 15.61 20.52 -3.51
N VAL A 203 16.50 21.44 -3.10
CA VAL A 203 16.10 22.70 -2.46
C VAL A 203 15.26 23.55 -3.42
N ASP A 204 15.75 23.81 -4.63
CA ASP A 204 15.02 24.59 -5.64
C ASP A 204 13.65 23.98 -5.97
N ARG A 205 13.58 22.64 -6.03
CA ARG A 205 12.34 21.92 -6.32
C ARG A 205 11.32 22.12 -5.21
N LEU A 206 11.73 21.92 -3.95
CA LEU A 206 10.85 22.11 -2.79
C LEU A 206 10.41 23.57 -2.64
N ASP A 207 11.28 24.53 -2.95
CA ASP A 207 10.93 25.96 -2.95
C ASP A 207 9.86 26.27 -3.99
N ARG A 208 10.03 25.79 -5.23
CA ARG A 208 9.03 25.95 -6.28
C ARG A 208 7.68 25.29 -5.93
N MET A 209 7.69 24.15 -5.23
CA MET A 209 6.45 23.53 -4.75
C MET A 209 5.69 24.46 -3.78
N ILE A 210 6.41 25.06 -2.83
CA ILE A 210 5.81 25.98 -1.87
C ILE A 210 5.32 27.26 -2.55
N ASP A 211 6.08 27.80 -3.50
CA ASP A 211 5.67 28.98 -4.27
C ASP A 211 4.41 28.71 -5.09
N TYR A 212 4.32 27.53 -5.73
CA TYR A 212 3.12 27.10 -6.43
C TYR A 212 1.90 27.05 -5.49
N LEU A 213 2.05 26.47 -4.30
CA LEU A 213 0.96 26.35 -3.33
C LEU A 213 0.51 27.71 -2.79
N ARG A 214 1.42 28.66 -2.58
CA ARG A 214 1.08 30.05 -2.22
C ARG A 214 0.32 30.76 -3.34
N ALA A 215 0.65 30.46 -4.60
CA ALA A 215 -0.04 31.01 -5.76
C ALA A 215 -1.38 30.32 -6.09
N THR A 216 -1.70 29.21 -5.41
CA THR A 216 -2.86 28.35 -5.75
C THR A 216 -3.76 28.13 -4.52
N PRO A 217 -4.52 29.16 -4.07
CA PRO A 217 -5.31 29.11 -2.84
C PRO A 217 -6.50 28.13 -2.88
N THR A 218 -6.81 27.54 -4.04
CA THR A 218 -7.80 26.47 -4.16
C THR A 218 -7.31 25.15 -3.55
N VAL A 219 -5.99 24.97 -3.43
CA VAL A 219 -5.40 23.81 -2.79
C VAL A 219 -5.50 23.96 -1.27
N ARG A 220 -6.07 22.94 -0.62
CA ARG A 220 -6.21 22.85 0.83
C ARG A 220 -5.65 21.57 1.45
N ASP A 221 -5.39 20.54 0.65
CA ASP A 221 -4.94 19.22 1.10
C ASP A 221 -3.64 18.82 0.39
N VAL A 222 -2.59 18.55 1.16
CA VAL A 222 -1.27 18.17 0.65
C VAL A 222 -0.89 16.80 1.15
N VAL A 223 -0.72 15.84 0.23
CA VAL A 223 -0.05 14.57 0.53
C VAL A 223 1.45 14.80 0.42
N VAL A 224 2.18 14.68 1.52
CA VAL A 224 3.64 14.69 1.53
C VAL A 224 4.11 13.24 1.42
N SER A 225 4.75 12.93 0.29
CA SER A 225 5.11 11.57 -0.11
C SER A 225 6.46 11.58 -0.85
N GLY A 226 6.59 10.76 -1.87
CA GLY A 226 7.79 10.43 -2.63
C GLY A 226 7.78 8.93 -2.87
N GLY A 227 8.95 8.31 -2.76
CA GLY A 227 9.03 6.91 -2.40
C GLY A 227 8.43 6.69 -1.01
N ASP A 228 9.09 7.21 0.02
CA ASP A 228 8.61 7.11 1.41
C ASP A 228 9.16 8.25 2.28
N VAL A 229 8.31 8.92 3.06
CA VAL A 229 8.76 10.03 3.91
C VAL A 229 9.71 9.61 5.03
N ALA A 230 9.67 8.35 5.46
CA ALA A 230 10.64 7.81 6.41
C ALA A 230 12.06 7.75 5.81
N ASN A 231 12.21 7.87 4.49
CA ASN A 231 13.52 7.98 3.83
C ASN A 231 13.98 9.44 3.61
N VAL A 232 13.18 10.42 4.02
CA VAL A 232 13.56 11.84 3.99
C VAL A 232 14.31 12.16 5.28
N PRO A 233 15.49 12.81 5.23
CA PRO A 233 16.14 13.30 6.43
C PRO A 233 15.19 14.19 7.24
N TRP A 234 15.02 13.87 8.53
CA TRP A 234 14.00 14.51 9.38
C TRP A 234 13.98 16.04 9.31
N PRO A 235 15.13 16.77 9.40
CA PRO A 235 15.13 18.23 9.32
C PRO A 235 14.51 18.78 8.03
N ARG A 236 14.65 18.06 6.91
CA ARG A 236 14.07 18.45 5.62
C ARG A 236 12.56 18.23 5.60
N LEU A 237 12.10 17.08 6.10
CA LEU A 237 10.66 16.79 6.21
C LEU A 237 9.98 17.82 7.12
N ALA A 238 10.55 18.07 8.30
CA ALA A 238 10.01 19.05 9.25
C ALA A 238 10.00 20.47 8.68
N SER A 239 11.05 20.89 7.97
CA SER A 239 11.08 22.19 7.30
C SER A 239 9.99 22.33 6.24
N PHE A 240 9.81 21.31 5.40
CA PHE A 240 8.78 21.35 4.34
C PHE A 240 7.37 21.39 4.94
N VAL A 241 7.05 20.52 5.90
CA VAL A 241 5.75 20.50 6.58
C VAL A 241 5.51 21.81 7.34
N GLY A 242 6.51 22.36 8.03
CA GLY A 242 6.41 23.66 8.70
C GLY A 242 6.04 24.79 7.72
N ARG A 243 6.64 24.82 6.53
CA ARG A 243 6.29 25.79 5.49
C ARG A 243 4.88 25.60 4.92
N LEU A 244 4.37 24.36 4.85
CA LEU A 244 2.98 24.12 4.48
C LEU A 244 2.00 24.69 5.52
N LEU A 245 2.34 24.59 6.80
CA LEU A 245 1.53 25.16 7.89
C LEU A 245 1.45 26.70 7.86
N GLU A 246 2.38 27.37 7.17
CA GLU A 246 2.37 28.82 6.96
C GLU A 246 1.42 29.27 5.84
N ILE A 247 0.88 28.35 5.03
CA ILE A 247 0.01 28.67 3.90
C ILE A 247 -1.46 28.63 4.36
N ASP A 248 -2.14 29.78 4.32
CA ASP A 248 -3.50 29.96 4.88
C ASP A 248 -4.59 29.04 4.30
N SER A 249 -4.45 28.63 3.03
CA SER A 249 -5.41 27.74 2.38
C SER A 249 -5.29 26.29 2.84
N ILE A 250 -4.13 25.87 3.37
CA ILE A 250 -3.87 24.49 3.75
C ILE A 250 -4.59 24.15 5.05
N ARG A 251 -5.37 23.06 5.00
CA ARG A 251 -6.18 22.54 6.11
C ARG A 251 -5.87 21.09 6.44
N ASP A 252 -5.29 20.35 5.48
CA ASP A 252 -5.00 18.93 5.64
C ASP A 252 -3.59 18.62 5.11
N ILE A 253 -2.76 18.00 5.94
CA ILE A 253 -1.43 17.50 5.58
C ILE A 253 -1.39 16.01 5.91
N ARG A 254 -1.02 15.20 4.91
CA ARG A 254 -0.98 13.74 5.01
C ARG A 254 0.42 13.26 4.70
N LEU A 255 1.14 12.78 5.70
CA LEU A 255 2.44 12.13 5.51
C LEU A 255 2.20 10.72 4.97
N ALA A 256 2.85 10.31 3.88
CA ALA A 256 2.68 8.98 3.31
C ALA A 256 3.96 8.14 3.49
N SER A 257 3.88 7.07 4.28
CA SER A 257 5.02 6.20 4.57
C SER A 257 4.59 4.77 4.87
N LYS A 258 5.06 3.82 4.07
CA LYS A 258 5.09 2.40 4.40
C LYS A 258 6.17 2.11 5.47
N GLY A 259 7.10 3.04 5.69
CA GLY A 259 8.10 2.98 6.75
C GLY A 259 7.55 2.75 8.15
N LEU A 260 6.27 3.07 8.45
CA LEU A 260 5.68 2.65 9.74
C LEU A 260 5.58 1.12 9.84
N ILE A 261 5.25 0.44 8.74
CA ILE A 261 5.14 -1.02 8.68
C ILE A 261 6.51 -1.68 8.50
N GLY A 262 7.37 -1.14 7.62
CA GLY A 262 8.64 -1.81 7.29
C GLY A 262 9.88 -1.28 8.00
N LEU A 263 9.78 -0.18 8.74
CA LEU A 263 10.85 0.41 9.53
C LEU A 263 10.29 1.18 10.76
N PRO A 264 9.50 0.54 11.63
CA PRO A 264 8.86 1.20 12.77
C PRO A 264 9.86 1.91 13.70
N GLN A 265 11.08 1.39 13.81
CA GLN A 265 12.18 1.98 14.59
C GLN A 265 12.46 3.44 14.22
N HIS A 266 12.24 3.83 12.95
CA HIS A 266 12.43 5.20 12.51
C HIS A 266 11.51 6.18 13.25
N TRP A 267 10.28 5.78 13.51
CA TRP A 267 9.25 6.61 14.14
C TRP A 267 9.40 6.69 15.65
N LEU A 268 10.13 5.74 16.25
CA LEU A 268 10.49 5.73 17.67
C LEU A 268 11.79 6.49 17.96
N ALA A 269 12.55 6.88 16.93
CA ALA A 269 13.78 7.63 17.13
C ALA A 269 13.47 9.00 17.78
N PRO A 270 14.17 9.41 18.87
CA PRO A 270 13.83 10.61 19.62
C PRO A 270 13.70 11.87 18.75
N GLN A 271 14.65 12.11 17.84
CA GLN A 271 14.58 13.30 16.97
C GLN A 271 13.35 13.32 16.04
N VAL A 272 12.84 12.15 15.65
CA VAL A 272 11.66 12.03 14.79
C VAL A 272 10.40 12.24 15.63
N LEU A 273 10.30 11.55 16.76
CA LEU A 273 9.13 11.60 17.63
C LEU A 273 8.91 13.01 18.21
N ASP A 274 9.98 13.66 18.72
CA ASP A 274 9.94 15.04 19.22
C ASP A 274 9.52 16.03 18.12
N GLY A 275 10.02 15.80 16.90
CA GLY A 275 9.67 16.62 15.77
C GLY A 275 8.22 16.43 15.32
N VAL A 276 7.71 15.20 15.31
CA VAL A 276 6.29 14.92 15.05
C VAL A 276 5.42 15.60 16.10
N ALA A 277 5.82 15.56 17.38
CA ALA A 277 5.10 16.22 18.46
C ALA A 277 5.02 17.74 18.24
N LYS A 278 6.14 18.36 17.87
CA LYS A 278 6.19 19.79 17.53
C LYS A 278 5.28 20.13 16.34
N LEU A 279 5.43 19.43 15.22
CA LEU A 279 4.62 19.68 14.03
C LEU A 279 3.12 19.48 14.28
N SER A 280 2.77 18.49 15.10
CA SER A 280 1.38 18.22 15.47
C SER A 280 0.80 19.31 16.36
N ALA A 281 1.58 19.85 17.30
CA ALA A 281 1.18 20.99 18.12
C ALA A 281 0.99 22.25 17.26
N ASP A 282 1.93 22.54 16.35
CA ASP A 282 1.86 23.68 15.42
C ASP A 282 0.64 23.55 14.49
N ALA A 283 0.39 22.36 13.94
CA ALA A 283 -0.77 22.07 13.11
C ALA A 283 -2.08 22.30 13.88
N ARG A 284 -2.18 21.78 15.11
CA ARG A 284 -3.35 21.96 15.97
C ARG A 284 -3.61 23.44 16.28
N ALA A 285 -2.58 24.21 16.62
CA ALA A 285 -2.69 25.64 16.89
C ALA A 285 -3.23 26.43 15.69
N ARG A 286 -2.97 25.94 14.47
CA ARG A 286 -3.43 26.54 13.20
C ARG A 286 -4.74 25.94 12.68
N GLY A 287 -5.33 24.97 13.37
CA GLY A 287 -6.51 24.24 12.91
C GLY A 287 -6.26 23.38 11.66
N VAL A 288 -5.02 22.93 11.46
CA VAL A 288 -4.61 22.05 10.37
C VAL A 288 -4.60 20.60 10.86
N SER A 289 -5.14 19.71 10.04
CA SER A 289 -5.11 18.27 10.26
C SER A 289 -3.78 17.69 9.81
N LEU A 290 -2.97 17.15 10.73
CA LEU A 290 -1.75 16.39 10.39
C LEU A 290 -1.96 14.90 10.66
N ALA A 291 -1.84 14.09 9.61
CA ALA A 291 -2.11 12.65 9.62
C ALA A 291 -0.95 11.86 9.00
N LEU A 292 -0.86 10.56 9.32
CA LEU A 292 0.03 9.61 8.65
C LEU A 292 -0.80 8.57 7.89
N HIS A 293 -0.48 8.37 6.63
CA HIS A 293 -0.98 7.29 5.80
C HIS A 293 0.09 6.21 5.70
N THR A 294 -0.22 5.04 6.24
CA THR A 294 0.62 3.84 6.21
C THR A 294 0.13 2.84 5.15
N HIS A 295 0.87 1.74 4.97
CA HIS A 295 0.64 0.80 3.88
C HIS A 295 0.98 -0.66 4.30
N ALA A 296 0.01 -1.35 4.89
CA ALA A 296 0.05 -2.78 5.20
C ALA A 296 -0.87 -3.55 4.25
N ASN A 297 -0.45 -4.77 3.87
CA ASN A 297 -1.22 -5.66 3.00
C ASN A 297 -1.48 -7.04 3.61
N ALA A 298 -0.82 -7.41 4.70
CA ALA A 298 -1.08 -8.66 5.42
C ALA A 298 -1.06 -8.42 6.93
N ALA A 299 -1.90 -9.14 7.68
CA ALA A 299 -2.10 -8.95 9.12
C ALA A 299 -0.79 -9.11 9.92
N GLN A 300 0.04 -10.08 9.53
CA GLN A 300 1.34 -10.37 10.17
C GLN A 300 2.38 -9.23 10.07
N GLN A 301 2.14 -8.22 9.23
CA GLN A 301 2.99 -7.03 9.17
C GLN A 301 2.68 -6.03 10.31
N VAL A 302 1.57 -6.22 11.02
CA VAL A 302 1.20 -5.40 12.17
C VAL A 302 1.80 -6.02 13.43
N THR A 303 3.11 -5.88 13.59
CA THR A 303 3.83 -6.44 14.75
C THR A 303 3.65 -5.56 16.00
N PRO A 304 3.98 -6.07 17.20
CA PRO A 304 4.04 -5.24 18.42
C PRO A 304 4.91 -3.99 18.28
N LEU A 305 6.04 -4.06 17.58
CA LEU A 305 6.88 -2.87 17.34
C LEU A 305 6.20 -1.84 16.42
N VAL A 306 5.42 -2.28 15.43
CA VAL A 306 4.57 -1.39 14.61
C VAL A 306 3.48 -0.74 15.47
N ALA A 307 2.86 -1.52 16.37
CA ALA A 307 1.86 -1.02 17.31
C ALA A 307 2.44 0.00 18.31
N GLU A 308 3.66 -0.23 18.81
CA GLU A 308 4.41 0.69 19.66
C GLU A 308 4.67 2.02 18.93
N ALA A 309 5.21 1.96 17.71
CA ALA A 309 5.47 3.14 16.89
C ALA A 309 4.19 3.92 16.57
N SER A 310 3.11 3.22 16.21
CA SER A 310 1.81 3.83 15.90
C SER A 310 1.26 4.59 17.11
N ARG A 311 1.26 3.96 18.29
CA ARG A 311 0.81 4.58 19.53
C ARG A 311 1.68 5.77 19.93
N ALA A 312 3.01 5.67 19.83
CA ALA A 312 3.89 6.79 20.11
C ALA A 312 3.59 8.01 19.23
N LEU A 313 3.30 7.80 17.95
CA LEU A 313 2.94 8.88 17.02
C LEU A 313 1.58 9.51 17.36
N LEU A 314 0.58 8.70 17.73
CA LEU A 314 -0.72 9.19 18.19
C LEU A 314 -0.59 9.99 19.50
N ASP A 315 0.20 9.48 20.46
CA ASP A 315 0.47 10.13 21.75
C ASP A 315 1.27 11.44 21.57
N ALA A 316 2.15 11.51 20.57
CA ALA A 316 2.82 12.74 20.15
C ALA A 316 1.84 13.79 19.58
N GLY A 317 0.57 13.42 19.36
CA GLY A 317 -0.51 14.33 19.00
C GLY A 317 -0.85 14.35 17.52
N LEU A 318 -0.31 13.42 16.73
CA LEU A 318 -0.74 13.18 15.36
C LEU A 318 -2.24 12.86 15.36
N ARG A 319 -3.01 13.44 14.44
CA ARG A 319 -4.48 13.34 14.51
C ARG A 319 -4.97 11.92 14.28
N ASP A 320 -4.43 11.25 13.28
CA ASP A 320 -4.76 9.88 12.95
C ASP A 320 -3.70 9.19 12.09
N ILE A 321 -3.74 7.86 12.14
CA ILE A 321 -2.95 6.97 11.28
C ILE A 321 -3.94 6.12 10.48
N ARG A 322 -3.77 6.10 9.16
CA ARG A 322 -4.70 5.45 8.22
C ARG A 322 -3.97 4.47 7.31
N ASN A 323 -4.50 3.27 7.13
CA ASN A 323 -3.94 2.29 6.21
C ASN A 323 -4.48 2.48 4.79
N GLN A 324 -3.56 2.58 3.84
CA GLN A 324 -3.81 2.52 2.41
C GLN A 324 -3.14 1.25 1.86
N GLY A 325 -3.88 0.14 1.79
CA GLY A 325 -3.40 -1.11 1.21
C GLY A 325 -3.74 -1.25 -0.26
N VAL A 326 -3.31 -2.33 -0.88
CA VAL A 326 -3.66 -2.76 -2.24
C VAL A 326 -4.29 -4.15 -2.13
N LEU A 327 -5.36 -4.38 -2.88
CA LEU A 327 -5.95 -5.69 -3.08
C LEU A 327 -5.03 -6.48 -4.00
N LEU A 328 -4.44 -7.54 -3.45
CA LEU A 328 -3.45 -8.37 -4.11
C LEU A 328 -3.88 -9.83 -4.00
N ASP A 329 -4.01 -10.49 -5.15
CA ASP A 329 -4.31 -11.91 -5.23
C ASP A 329 -3.19 -12.74 -4.58
N GLY A 330 -3.60 -13.74 -3.78
CA GLY A 330 -2.71 -14.54 -2.94
C GLY A 330 -2.10 -13.79 -1.73
N VAL A 331 -2.54 -12.57 -1.42
CA VAL A 331 -2.09 -11.82 -0.23
C VAL A 331 -3.27 -11.44 0.66
N ASN A 332 -4.18 -10.62 0.13
CA ASN A 332 -5.39 -10.14 0.81
C ASN A 332 -6.60 -10.11 -0.13
N GLY A 333 -6.60 -10.90 -1.20
CA GLY A 333 -7.72 -11.03 -2.15
C GLY A 333 -8.92 -11.84 -1.63
N THR A 334 -8.97 -12.14 -0.33
CA THR A 334 -10.01 -12.92 0.33
C THR A 334 -10.69 -12.12 1.44
N THR A 335 -11.92 -12.50 1.80
CA THR A 335 -12.67 -11.85 2.87
C THR A 335 -11.94 -11.99 4.20
N GLU A 336 -11.44 -13.20 4.48
CA GLU A 336 -10.70 -13.56 5.68
C GLU A 336 -9.42 -12.73 5.79
N GLY A 337 -8.58 -12.72 4.74
CA GLY A 337 -7.31 -11.98 4.76
C GLY A 337 -7.49 -10.47 4.93
N LEU A 338 -8.54 -9.88 4.34
CA LEU A 338 -8.85 -8.46 4.56
C LEU A 338 -9.39 -8.18 5.96
N LEU A 339 -10.30 -9.00 6.48
CA LEU A 339 -10.84 -8.82 7.82
C LEU A 339 -9.74 -8.98 8.87
N ASP A 340 -8.90 -10.01 8.75
CA ASP A 340 -7.76 -10.24 9.65
C ASP A 340 -6.80 -9.06 9.65
N LEU A 341 -6.48 -8.51 8.48
CA LEU A 341 -5.67 -7.29 8.38
C LEU A 341 -6.36 -6.09 9.02
N CYS A 342 -7.66 -5.88 8.74
CA CYS A 342 -8.41 -4.75 9.30
C CYS A 342 -8.48 -4.82 10.83
N PHE A 343 -8.76 -5.98 11.39
CA PHE A 343 -8.77 -6.18 12.84
C PHE A 343 -7.38 -6.05 13.45
N ALA A 344 -6.32 -6.56 12.81
CA ALA A 344 -4.95 -6.36 13.30
C ALA A 344 -4.59 -4.86 13.37
N LEU A 345 -4.92 -4.09 12.33
CA LEU A 345 -4.69 -2.64 12.28
C LEU A 345 -5.44 -1.90 13.41
N LEU A 346 -6.70 -2.23 13.62
CA LEU A 346 -7.55 -1.59 14.64
C LEU A 346 -7.13 -1.97 16.06
N ASP A 347 -7.08 -3.28 16.33
CA ASP A 347 -6.96 -3.82 17.69
C ASP A 347 -5.55 -3.70 18.24
N SER A 348 -4.53 -3.82 17.38
CA SER A 348 -3.14 -3.82 17.82
C SER A 348 -2.48 -2.45 17.68
N ALA A 349 -2.73 -1.74 16.57
CA ALA A 349 -1.97 -0.54 16.22
C ALA A 349 -2.79 0.76 16.26
N GLY A 350 -4.10 0.72 16.47
CA GLY A 350 -4.94 1.93 16.42
C GLY A 350 -4.95 2.60 15.04
N VAL A 351 -4.69 1.83 13.97
CA VAL A 351 -4.62 2.32 12.59
C VAL A 351 -5.97 2.11 11.91
N MET A 352 -6.50 3.17 11.30
CA MET A 352 -7.78 3.12 10.59
C MET A 352 -7.65 2.44 9.22
N PRO A 353 -8.36 1.33 8.93
CA PRO A 353 -8.46 0.82 7.57
C PRO A 353 -9.18 1.83 6.68
N TYR A 354 -8.45 2.49 5.77
CA TYR A 354 -8.98 3.63 5.01
C TYR A 354 -9.30 3.28 3.57
N TYR A 355 -8.29 2.86 2.81
CA TYR A 355 -8.46 2.42 1.43
C TYR A 355 -7.75 1.09 1.19
N PHE A 356 -8.37 0.26 0.36
CA PHE A 356 -7.66 -0.77 -0.40
C PHE A 356 -7.84 -0.51 -1.90
N TYR A 357 -6.74 -0.31 -2.60
CA TYR A 357 -6.73 -0.05 -4.04
C TYR A 357 -6.81 -1.35 -4.83
N LEU A 358 -7.56 -1.40 -5.92
CA LEU A 358 -7.25 -2.36 -6.98
C LEU A 358 -5.79 -2.16 -7.41
N CYS A 359 -5.05 -3.26 -7.58
CA CYS A 359 -3.67 -3.18 -8.05
C CYS A 359 -3.61 -2.53 -9.44
N ASP A 360 -2.79 -1.49 -9.54
CA ASP A 360 -2.63 -0.69 -10.75
C ASP A 360 -2.07 -1.54 -11.91
N MET A 361 -2.45 -1.17 -13.13
CA MET A 361 -2.03 -1.86 -14.35
C MET A 361 -0.60 -1.47 -14.76
N ILE A 362 0.37 -1.79 -13.91
CA ILE A 362 1.81 -1.62 -14.16
C ILE A 362 2.42 -2.91 -14.78
N PRO A 363 3.56 -2.80 -15.49
CA PRO A 363 4.23 -3.98 -16.03
C PRO A 363 4.60 -5.00 -14.94
N GLY A 364 4.38 -6.28 -15.23
CA GLY A 364 4.71 -7.40 -14.36
C GLY A 364 3.70 -7.69 -13.24
N ALA A 365 2.69 -6.83 -13.02
CA ALA A 365 1.82 -6.93 -11.84
C ALA A 365 0.59 -7.84 -12.02
N GLU A 366 0.34 -8.41 -13.22
CA GLU A 366 -0.95 -9.02 -13.55
C GLU A 366 -1.40 -10.12 -12.56
N HIS A 367 -0.46 -10.94 -12.11
CA HIS A 367 -0.67 -12.04 -11.15
C HIS A 367 -1.12 -11.59 -9.74
N TRP A 368 -0.98 -10.30 -9.39
CA TRP A 368 -1.56 -9.74 -8.16
C TRP A 368 -2.93 -9.09 -8.39
N ARG A 369 -3.28 -8.76 -9.63
CA ARG A 369 -4.47 -7.96 -9.91
C ARG A 369 -5.72 -8.81 -9.77
N LEU A 370 -6.81 -8.18 -9.32
CA LEU A 370 -8.14 -8.78 -9.20
C LEU A 370 -9.11 -8.08 -10.17
N PRO A 371 -10.12 -8.78 -10.72
CA PRO A 371 -11.15 -8.14 -11.51
C PRO A 371 -12.04 -7.24 -10.64
N LEU A 372 -12.60 -6.17 -11.21
CA LEU A 372 -13.47 -5.23 -10.51
C LEU A 372 -14.62 -5.93 -9.79
N ALA A 373 -15.25 -6.92 -10.43
CA ALA A 373 -16.32 -7.72 -9.82
C ALA A 373 -15.90 -8.35 -8.49
N ARG A 374 -14.66 -8.86 -8.40
CA ARG A 374 -14.15 -9.49 -7.20
C ARG A 374 -13.96 -8.47 -6.08
N ALA A 375 -13.49 -7.27 -6.38
CA ALA A 375 -13.43 -6.20 -5.40
C ALA A 375 -14.82 -5.75 -4.92
N GLN A 376 -15.82 -5.68 -5.81
CA GLN A 376 -17.20 -5.39 -5.40
C GLN A 376 -17.77 -6.47 -4.45
N GLU A 377 -17.47 -7.74 -4.71
CA GLU A 377 -17.82 -8.85 -3.81
C GLU A 377 -17.15 -8.68 -2.44
N LEU A 378 -15.84 -8.43 -2.41
CA LEU A 378 -15.12 -8.19 -1.17
C LEU A 378 -15.71 -7.02 -0.39
N GLN A 379 -16.03 -5.89 -1.03
CA GLN A 379 -16.63 -4.72 -0.37
C GLN A 379 -17.93 -5.10 0.36
N ARG A 380 -18.77 -5.94 -0.27
CA ARG A 380 -20.01 -6.45 0.35
C ARG A 380 -19.70 -7.44 1.49
N SER A 381 -18.73 -8.33 1.30
CA SER A 381 -18.34 -9.31 2.32
C SER A 381 -17.75 -8.68 3.59
N LEU A 382 -17.18 -7.48 3.53
CA LEU A 382 -16.70 -6.76 4.71
C LEU A 382 -17.83 -6.13 5.54
N MET A 383 -19.01 -5.89 4.92
CA MET A 383 -20.10 -5.18 5.57
C MET A 383 -20.71 -6.01 6.70
N GLY A 384 -20.88 -5.38 7.86
CA GLY A 384 -21.43 -6.01 9.06
C GLY A 384 -20.39 -6.52 10.07
N TYR A 385 -19.13 -6.73 9.65
CA TYR A 385 -18.07 -7.19 10.54
C TYR A 385 -17.32 -6.05 11.23
N LEU A 386 -16.99 -4.99 10.49
CA LEU A 386 -16.22 -3.85 11.00
C LEU A 386 -17.14 -2.73 11.50
N PRO A 387 -16.71 -1.93 12.49
CA PRO A 387 -17.39 -0.68 12.82
C PRO A 387 -17.51 0.20 11.56
N GLY A 388 -18.65 0.90 11.40
CA GLY A 388 -18.93 1.63 10.16
C GLY A 388 -17.87 2.68 9.77
N PHE A 389 -17.23 3.31 10.76
CA PHE A 389 -16.15 4.28 10.52
C PHE A 389 -14.81 3.63 10.10
N ALA A 390 -14.66 2.32 10.36
CA ALA A 390 -13.46 1.53 10.12
C ALA A 390 -13.64 0.50 8.99
N THR A 391 -14.80 0.47 8.35
CA THR A 391 -14.97 -0.30 7.12
C THR A 391 -14.20 0.41 6.01
N PRO A 392 -13.16 -0.23 5.44
CA PRO A 392 -12.37 0.39 4.39
C PRO A 392 -13.20 0.52 3.12
N ARG A 393 -12.83 1.53 2.31
CA ARG A 393 -13.38 1.69 0.97
C ARG A 393 -12.47 0.96 -0.02
N LEU A 394 -13.04 0.07 -0.82
CA LEU A 394 -12.34 -0.55 -1.94
C LEU A 394 -12.43 0.39 -3.14
N VAL A 395 -11.29 0.73 -3.72
CA VAL A 395 -11.20 1.80 -4.73
C VAL A 395 -10.44 1.38 -5.98
N CYS A 396 -10.88 1.85 -7.14
CA CYS A 396 -10.13 1.84 -8.39
C CYS A 396 -9.56 3.23 -8.63
N ASP A 397 -8.24 3.37 -8.84
CA ASP A 397 -7.65 4.64 -9.27
C ASP A 397 -7.64 4.69 -10.80
N VAL A 398 -8.70 5.23 -11.38
CA VAL A 398 -8.92 5.20 -12.82
C VAL A 398 -8.08 6.32 -13.47
N PRO A 399 -7.25 6.04 -14.49
CA PRO A 399 -6.44 7.05 -15.17
C PRO A 399 -7.25 8.27 -15.60
N TYR A 400 -6.73 9.49 -15.39
CA TYR A 400 -7.40 10.80 -15.62
C TYR A 400 -8.70 11.08 -14.84
N VAL A 401 -9.35 10.06 -14.28
CA VAL A 401 -10.58 10.19 -13.50
C VAL A 401 -10.26 10.37 -12.04
N GLY A 402 -9.45 9.50 -11.44
CA GLY A 402 -9.10 9.51 -10.02
C GLY A 402 -9.66 8.31 -9.27
N LYS A 403 -9.51 8.35 -7.95
CA LYS A 403 -10.00 7.32 -7.04
C LYS A 403 -11.53 7.28 -7.07
N ARG A 404 -12.10 6.14 -7.42
CA ARG A 404 -13.54 5.85 -7.38
C ARG A 404 -13.79 4.61 -6.54
N TRP A 405 -14.90 4.57 -5.83
CA TRP A 405 -15.28 3.33 -5.14
C TRP A 405 -15.66 2.29 -6.20
N VAL A 406 -15.38 1.03 -5.94
CA VAL A 406 -15.59 -0.04 -6.93
C VAL A 406 -17.05 -0.18 -7.39
N ASP A 407 -18.01 0.24 -6.56
CA ASP A 407 -19.45 0.24 -6.89
C ASP A 407 -19.92 1.52 -7.63
N GLN A 408 -19.04 2.51 -7.85
CA GLN A 408 -19.35 3.73 -8.62
C GLN A 408 -19.02 3.61 -10.12
N VAL A 409 -18.97 2.38 -10.64
CA VAL A 409 -18.72 2.12 -12.06
C VAL A 409 -19.97 2.48 -12.89
N ASP A 410 -19.78 3.14 -14.03
CA ASP A 410 -20.88 3.58 -14.91
C ASP A 410 -21.34 2.47 -15.86
N GLY A 411 -20.43 1.57 -16.25
CA GLY A 411 -20.72 0.41 -17.09
C GLY A 411 -19.63 -0.63 -17.00
N TYR A 412 -19.98 -1.91 -17.12
CA TYR A 412 -19.02 -3.00 -16.95
C TYR A 412 -19.33 -4.18 -17.87
N ASP A 413 -18.48 -4.35 -18.89
CA ASP A 413 -18.43 -5.55 -19.72
C ASP A 413 -17.58 -6.61 -19.02
N ARG A 414 -18.25 -7.58 -18.37
CA ARG A 414 -17.58 -8.67 -17.63
C ARG A 414 -17.00 -9.75 -18.54
N GLU A 415 -17.42 -9.82 -19.80
CA GLU A 415 -16.85 -10.78 -20.74
C GLU A 415 -15.45 -10.32 -21.16
N ARG A 416 -15.31 -9.03 -21.48
CA ARG A 416 -14.04 -8.43 -21.91
C ARG A 416 -13.23 -7.83 -20.77
N GLY A 417 -13.83 -7.69 -19.58
CA GLY A 417 -13.18 -7.07 -18.42
C GLY A 417 -13.01 -5.57 -18.57
N ILE A 418 -13.95 -4.87 -19.22
CA ILE A 418 -13.85 -3.43 -19.49
C ILE A 418 -14.86 -2.69 -18.62
N SER A 419 -14.35 -1.92 -17.66
CA SER A 419 -15.14 -1.03 -16.83
C SER A 419 -15.07 0.41 -17.36
N SER A 420 -16.17 1.15 -17.22
CA SER A 420 -16.36 2.51 -17.76
C SER A 420 -16.63 3.48 -16.61
N TRP A 421 -15.98 4.63 -16.67
CA TRP A 421 -15.95 5.60 -15.58
C TRP A 421 -15.98 7.03 -16.09
N THR A 422 -16.66 7.90 -15.36
CA THR A 422 -16.71 9.35 -15.59
C THR A 422 -16.21 10.12 -14.38
N LYS A 423 -16.07 11.44 -14.52
CA LYS A 423 -15.62 12.33 -13.45
C LYS A 423 -16.50 13.56 -13.30
N ASN A 424 -16.65 14.00 -12.07
CA ASN A 424 -17.47 15.15 -11.68
C ASN A 424 -16.63 16.42 -11.41
N TYR A 425 -15.37 16.44 -11.85
CA TYR A 425 -14.48 17.60 -11.75
C TYR A 425 -13.52 17.65 -12.91
N ARG A 426 -13.08 18.86 -13.23
CA ARG A 426 -12.00 19.13 -14.18
C ARG A 426 -10.67 19.13 -13.44
N THR A 427 -9.65 18.59 -14.09
CA THR A 427 -8.26 18.67 -13.66
C THR A 427 -7.59 19.84 -14.38
N THR A 428 -6.33 20.12 -14.05
CA THR A 428 -5.52 21.15 -14.73
C THR A 428 -5.33 20.85 -16.21
N VAL A 429 -5.38 19.57 -16.63
CA VAL A 429 -5.27 19.16 -18.04
C VAL A 429 -6.60 19.23 -18.81
N ASP A 430 -7.72 19.43 -18.12
CA ASP A 430 -9.06 19.47 -18.74
C ASP A 430 -9.62 20.89 -18.94
N HIS A 431 -8.84 21.94 -18.66
CA HIS A 431 -9.37 23.31 -18.52
C HIS A 431 -10.17 23.77 -19.75
N ASP A 432 -9.70 23.43 -20.95
CA ASP A 432 -10.27 23.87 -22.22
C ASP A 432 -11.14 22.81 -22.91
N ASP A 433 -11.43 21.70 -22.21
CA ASP A 433 -12.20 20.58 -22.76
C ASP A 433 -13.65 20.61 -22.23
N PRO A 434 -14.62 21.10 -23.04
CA PRO A 434 -16.02 21.20 -22.61
C PRO A 434 -16.66 19.82 -22.38
N ALA A 435 -16.13 18.76 -22.98
CA ALA A 435 -16.62 17.39 -22.87
C ALA A 435 -15.90 16.58 -21.78
N ALA A 436 -14.98 17.18 -21.02
CA ALA A 436 -14.15 16.46 -20.04
C ALA A 436 -14.94 15.72 -18.96
N LEU A 437 -16.14 16.20 -18.61
CA LEU A 437 -17.00 15.58 -17.59
C LEU A 437 -17.83 14.43 -18.15
N ASP A 438 -18.16 14.47 -19.45
CA ASP A 438 -18.96 13.45 -20.13
C ASP A 438 -18.08 12.35 -20.78
N ARG A 439 -16.75 12.56 -20.81
CA ARG A 439 -15.80 11.59 -21.35
C ARG A 439 -15.81 10.31 -20.51
N VAL A 440 -16.01 9.19 -21.19
CA VAL A 440 -15.87 7.86 -20.62
C VAL A 440 -14.40 7.45 -20.64
N HIS A 441 -13.90 7.01 -19.49
CA HIS A 441 -12.58 6.43 -19.30
C HIS A 441 -12.72 4.94 -18.97
N HIS A 442 -11.81 4.12 -19.49
CA HIS A 442 -11.86 2.68 -19.29
C HIS A 442 -10.78 2.20 -18.32
N TYR A 443 -11.11 1.17 -17.55
CA TYR A 443 -10.16 0.39 -16.76
C TYR A 443 -10.39 -1.10 -17.03
N TYR A 444 -9.33 -1.90 -16.98
CA TYR A 444 -9.30 -3.24 -17.53
C TYR A 444 -9.01 -4.29 -16.46
N ASP A 445 -9.77 -5.37 -16.42
CA ASP A 445 -9.54 -6.50 -15.54
C ASP A 445 -8.34 -7.34 -16.00
N PRO A 446 -7.80 -8.22 -15.15
CA PRO A 446 -6.70 -9.09 -15.53
C PRO A 446 -7.15 -10.12 -16.56
N VAL A 447 -6.44 -10.25 -17.68
CA VAL A 447 -6.92 -11.06 -18.84
C VAL A 447 -7.16 -12.52 -18.45
N HIS A 448 -6.29 -13.09 -17.62
CA HIS A 448 -6.38 -14.49 -17.20
C HIS A 448 -7.65 -14.81 -16.37
N THR A 449 -8.31 -13.79 -15.80
CA THR A 449 -9.54 -13.95 -15.00
C THR A 449 -10.82 -13.93 -15.84
N LEU A 450 -10.73 -13.54 -17.11
CA LEU A 450 -11.87 -13.41 -18.02
C LEU A 450 -12.38 -14.77 -18.49
N PRO A 451 -13.66 -14.88 -18.90
CA PRO A 451 -14.16 -16.06 -19.61
C PRO A 451 -13.39 -16.30 -20.92
N GLN A 452 -13.53 -17.50 -21.48
CA GLN A 452 -12.81 -17.90 -22.69
C GLN A 452 -12.97 -16.89 -23.85
N GLN A 453 -14.19 -16.41 -24.12
CA GLN A 453 -14.44 -15.43 -25.18
C GLN A 453 -13.65 -14.13 -24.97
N GLY A 454 -13.59 -13.65 -23.72
CA GLY A 454 -12.80 -12.48 -23.36
C GLY A 454 -11.31 -12.67 -23.56
N ARG A 455 -10.77 -13.83 -23.18
CA ARG A 455 -9.36 -14.15 -23.39
C ARG A 455 -9.00 -14.21 -24.87
N GLU A 456 -9.84 -14.86 -25.69
CA GLU A 456 -9.67 -14.94 -27.14
C GLU A 456 -9.74 -13.55 -27.81
N TRP A 457 -10.63 -12.68 -27.30
CA TRP A 457 -10.72 -11.29 -27.74
C TRP A 457 -9.42 -10.53 -27.46
N TRP A 458 -8.87 -10.65 -26.24
CA TRP A 458 -7.61 -9.99 -25.88
C TRP A 458 -6.39 -10.54 -26.61
N THR A 459 -6.32 -11.85 -26.85
CA THR A 459 -5.28 -12.45 -27.70
C THR A 459 -5.32 -11.87 -29.12
N SER A 460 -6.52 -11.72 -29.69
CA SER A 460 -6.70 -11.12 -31.02
C SER A 460 -6.36 -9.63 -31.02
N ALA A 461 -6.80 -8.88 -30.00
CA ALA A 461 -6.51 -7.46 -29.84
C ALA A 461 -5.01 -7.19 -29.63
N GLN A 462 -4.33 -8.05 -28.86
CA GLN A 462 -2.89 -7.93 -28.63
C GLN A 462 -2.10 -8.08 -29.93
N ALA A 463 -2.50 -8.97 -30.84
CA ALA A 463 -1.87 -9.10 -32.16
C ALA A 463 -2.00 -7.79 -32.98
N LEU A 464 -3.10 -7.05 -32.81
CA LEU A 464 -3.32 -5.75 -33.46
C LEU A 464 -2.56 -4.60 -32.80
N ILE A 465 -2.41 -4.64 -31.47
CA ILE A 465 -1.65 -3.64 -30.70
C ILE A 465 -0.14 -3.82 -30.95
N GLY A 466 0.35 -5.06 -30.91
CA GLY A 466 1.75 -5.41 -31.17
C GLY A 466 2.17 -5.25 -32.63
N GLY A 467 1.22 -5.25 -33.58
CA GLY A 467 1.47 -4.97 -35.01
C GLY A 467 1.67 -3.49 -35.37
N LYS A 468 1.66 -2.59 -34.38
CA LYS A 468 1.85 -1.14 -34.56
C LYS A 468 3.17 -0.61 -33.98
N SER A 469 4.12 -1.48 -33.64
CA SER A 469 5.46 -1.08 -33.20
C SER A 469 6.37 -0.68 -34.36
#